data_AF-A0A928IAU4-F1
#
_entry.id   AF-A0A928IAU4-F1
#
_cell.length_a   1.000
_cell.length_b   1.000
_cell.length_c   1.000
_cell.angle_alpha   90.00
_cell.angle_beta   90.00
_cell.angle_gamma   90.00
#
_symmetry.space_group_name_H-M   'P 1'
#
loop_
_entity.id
_entity.type
_entity.pdbx_description
1 polymer ?
#
loop_
_entity_poly.entity_id
_entity_poly.type
_entity_poly.pdbx_seq_one_letter_code
_entity_poly.pdbx_strand_id
1 'polypeptide(L)'
;MAIMTIPRPLHIAIDDLGWFCGDDDRKNGGPSRTGMPRRHCYKDYLAINELGKRLGMKISCGFVIGEWDPDNRLGSVKCLSKYGDNWDNASHLDKEEMQKCIDAVNSSEYIDLNLHGLLHGYYADGTDNTDESDFYYRVNKELIMVSEDEIRHRLECFFDLLNYYKINKKIDSFIPPTFSYRFNEISKLLPDYGIKYVSTIFRTMVYDGEPKTIIDIEENGIITVDRNNNLIPWNAYNCDFSDLPTDVTGVFGAHWPNFLHVDPDKNSEVIEKAVDYFNKCSRSFGTVLSKGIEFCVNQSVFHKYAKISEHEGVTYIDIGGVPEEYKNNIFYVSSKEPIESFIGCVVYDYEQKDGFATYAVKPLMDTMAFDNV
;
A
#
# COMPACT_ATOMS: atom_id res chain seq x y z
N MET A 1 2.77 26.43 20.00
CA MET A 1 2.84 25.29 19.04
C MET A 1 3.86 24.32 19.60
N ALA A 2 3.68 23.01 19.42
CA ALA A 2 4.70 22.05 19.85
C ALA A 2 6.02 22.29 19.10
N ILE A 3 7.13 22.33 19.85
CA ILE A 3 8.49 22.47 19.31
C ILE A 3 8.93 21.15 18.68
N MET A 4 8.49 20.02 19.27
CA MET A 4 8.82 18.67 18.86
C MET A 4 7.56 17.83 18.58
N THR A 5 7.65 16.88 17.65
CA THR A 5 6.58 15.93 17.34
C THR A 5 7.14 14.60 16.83
N ILE A 6 6.39 13.52 17.00
CA ILE A 6 6.62 12.27 16.27
C ILE A 6 5.87 12.39 14.94
N PRO A 7 6.54 12.64 13.80
CA PRO A 7 5.86 12.85 12.53
C PRO A 7 5.08 11.60 12.11
N ARG A 8 3.96 11.82 11.43
CA ARG A 8 3.25 10.75 10.73
C ARG A 8 4.04 10.37 9.47
N PRO A 9 4.15 9.07 9.15
CA PRO A 9 4.77 8.65 7.90
C PRO A 9 3.85 9.01 6.73
N LEU A 10 4.43 9.34 5.58
CA LEU A 10 3.72 9.42 4.31
C LEU A 10 4.25 8.30 3.41
N HIS A 11 3.38 7.32 3.12
CA HIS A 11 3.70 6.15 2.30
C HIS A 11 2.74 6.08 1.10
N ILE A 12 3.17 5.50 -0.01
CA ILE A 12 2.36 5.38 -1.23
C ILE A 12 1.94 3.92 -1.41
N ALA A 13 0.64 3.69 -1.56
CA ALA A 13 0.06 2.40 -1.92
C ALA A 13 -0.79 2.52 -3.21
N ILE A 14 -0.33 1.82 -4.25
CA ILE A 14 -0.89 1.82 -5.60
C ILE A 14 -1.66 0.51 -5.82
N ASP A 15 -2.91 0.62 -6.21
CA ASP A 15 -3.75 -0.54 -6.56
C ASP A 15 -3.63 -0.87 -8.05
N ASP A 16 -4.10 -2.05 -8.43
CA ASP A 16 -4.28 -2.48 -9.82
C ASP A 16 -2.99 -2.60 -10.67
N LEU A 17 -1.82 -2.70 -10.05
CA LEU A 17 -0.60 -3.06 -10.80
C LEU A 17 -0.75 -4.50 -11.33
N GLY A 18 -0.31 -4.79 -12.55
CA GLY A 18 -0.35 -6.16 -13.09
C GLY A 18 -1.38 -6.41 -14.18
N TRP A 19 -2.40 -5.56 -14.34
CA TRP A 19 -3.27 -5.63 -15.52
C TRP A 19 -2.48 -5.40 -16.82
N PHE A 20 -2.78 -6.13 -17.88
CA PHE A 20 -2.30 -5.84 -19.24
C PHE A 20 -3.34 -5.07 -20.04
N CYS A 21 -4.61 -5.41 -19.89
CA CYS A 21 -5.71 -4.62 -20.42
C CYS A 21 -5.96 -3.40 -19.53
N GLY A 22 -6.06 -2.23 -20.14
CA GLY A 22 -6.40 -1.00 -19.41
C GLY A 22 -7.91 -0.78 -19.29
N ASP A 23 -8.68 -1.14 -20.31
CA ASP A 23 -10.10 -0.80 -20.40
C ASP A 23 -10.94 -1.43 -19.28
N ASP A 24 -11.80 -0.62 -18.66
CA ASP A 24 -12.81 -1.09 -17.70
C ASP A 24 -13.89 -1.88 -18.44
N ASP A 25 -13.98 -3.18 -18.12
CA ASP A 25 -14.83 -4.12 -18.85
C ASP A 25 -16.11 -4.49 -18.09
N ARG A 26 -16.39 -3.82 -16.96
CA ARG A 26 -17.61 -4.09 -16.17
C ARG A 26 -18.90 -3.99 -16.97
N LYS A 27 -18.98 -3.07 -17.93
CA LYS A 27 -20.16 -2.90 -18.79
C LYS A 27 -20.46 -4.11 -19.67
N ASN A 28 -19.47 -4.95 -19.92
CA ASN A 28 -19.63 -6.20 -20.67
C ASN A 28 -19.57 -7.42 -19.75
N GLY A 29 -19.70 -7.24 -18.42
CA GLY A 29 -19.57 -8.30 -17.42
C GLY A 29 -18.13 -8.78 -17.19
N GLY A 30 -17.11 -8.03 -17.64
CA GLY A 30 -15.71 -8.29 -17.34
C GLY A 30 -15.24 -7.61 -16.04
N PRO A 31 -13.96 -7.73 -15.69
CA PRO A 31 -13.44 -7.17 -14.45
C PRO A 31 -13.33 -5.63 -14.48
N SER A 32 -13.34 -5.04 -13.29
CA SER A 32 -12.97 -3.64 -13.08
C SER A 32 -11.46 -3.50 -13.18
N ARG A 33 -10.94 -3.13 -14.36
CA ARG A 33 -9.51 -2.86 -14.57
C ARG A 33 -9.18 -1.40 -14.25
N THR A 34 -8.05 -0.90 -14.72
CA THR A 34 -7.52 0.44 -14.43
C THR A 34 -8.26 1.59 -15.11
N GLY A 35 -9.04 1.33 -16.18
CA GLY A 35 -9.70 2.37 -16.98
C GLY A 35 -8.75 3.13 -17.93
N MET A 36 -7.53 2.64 -18.10
CA MET A 36 -6.55 3.21 -19.05
C MET A 36 -6.99 2.92 -20.51
N PRO A 37 -7.03 3.91 -21.42
CA PRO A 37 -7.51 3.75 -22.80
C PRO A 37 -6.49 3.06 -23.73
N ARG A 38 -5.58 2.26 -23.14
CA ARG A 38 -4.54 1.51 -23.82
C ARG A 38 -4.16 0.31 -22.96
N ARG A 39 -3.45 -0.64 -23.56
CA ARG A 39 -2.79 -1.72 -22.82
C ARG A 39 -1.67 -1.15 -21.94
N HIS A 40 -1.46 -1.80 -20.81
CA HIS A 40 -0.27 -1.58 -19.98
C HIS A 40 0.95 -2.24 -20.60
N CYS A 41 2.11 -1.67 -20.32
CA CYS A 41 3.38 -2.05 -20.93
C CYS A 41 4.53 -1.94 -19.93
N TYR A 42 5.72 -2.45 -20.26
CA TYR A 42 6.89 -2.46 -19.38
C TYR A 42 7.28 -1.05 -18.93
N LYS A 43 7.05 -0.03 -19.76
CA LYS A 43 7.33 1.39 -19.41
C LYS A 43 6.49 1.89 -18.25
N ASP A 44 5.33 1.28 -17.99
CA ASP A 44 4.49 1.62 -16.84
C ASP A 44 5.10 1.12 -15.53
N TYR A 45 5.79 -0.03 -15.55
CA TYR A 45 6.56 -0.53 -14.40
C TYR A 45 7.80 0.33 -14.16
N LEU A 46 8.49 0.74 -15.22
CA LEU A 46 9.64 1.64 -15.11
C LEU A 46 9.25 2.99 -14.48
N ALA A 47 8.05 3.50 -14.75
CA ALA A 47 7.53 4.72 -14.15
C ALA A 47 7.39 4.60 -12.62
N ILE A 48 6.83 3.50 -12.12
CA ILE A 48 6.68 3.26 -10.68
C ILE A 48 8.05 3.05 -10.01
N ASN A 49 8.95 2.33 -10.66
CA ASN A 49 10.32 2.18 -10.16
C ASN A 49 11.03 3.54 -10.05
N GLU A 50 10.88 4.42 -11.06
CA GLU A 50 11.47 5.76 -11.05
C GLU A 50 10.85 6.66 -9.97
N LEU A 51 9.53 6.58 -9.76
CA LEU A 51 8.85 7.27 -8.66
C LEU A 51 9.47 6.90 -7.31
N GLY A 52 9.55 5.59 -7.02
CA GLY A 52 10.10 5.11 -5.76
C GLY A 52 11.58 5.47 -5.60
N LYS A 53 12.37 5.37 -6.67
CA LYS A 53 13.77 5.78 -6.68
C LYS A 53 13.96 7.26 -6.33
N ARG A 54 13.20 8.16 -6.98
CA ARG A 54 13.29 9.61 -6.75
C ARG A 54 12.81 10.03 -5.36
N LEU A 55 11.93 9.24 -4.73
CA LEU A 55 11.45 9.47 -3.38
C LEU A 55 12.26 8.72 -2.31
N GLY A 56 13.17 7.82 -2.69
CA GLY A 56 13.84 6.92 -1.75
C GLY A 56 12.87 5.98 -1.01
N MET A 57 11.79 5.58 -1.67
CA MET A 57 10.65 4.85 -1.09
C MET A 57 10.36 3.59 -1.89
N LYS A 58 10.22 2.44 -1.21
CA LYS A 58 9.55 1.27 -1.79
C LYS A 58 8.05 1.53 -1.85
N ILE A 59 7.48 1.47 -3.05
CA ILE A 59 6.07 1.74 -3.32
C ILE A 59 5.30 0.43 -3.16
N SER A 60 4.31 0.41 -2.25
CA SER A 60 3.40 -0.72 -2.11
C SER A 60 2.53 -0.81 -3.38
N CYS A 61 2.59 -1.93 -4.09
CA CYS A 61 1.91 -2.13 -5.36
C CYS A 61 1.00 -3.35 -5.25
N GLY A 62 -0.30 -3.12 -5.09
CA GLY A 62 -1.33 -4.13 -5.16
C GLY A 62 -1.30 -4.80 -6.53
N PHE A 63 -0.84 -6.05 -6.55
CA PHE A 63 -0.58 -6.80 -7.77
C PHE A 63 -1.74 -7.73 -8.09
N VAL A 64 -2.29 -7.57 -9.29
CA VAL A 64 -3.30 -8.42 -9.89
C VAL A 64 -2.64 -9.30 -10.95
N ILE A 65 -2.58 -10.61 -10.71
CA ILE A 65 -1.77 -11.51 -11.53
C ILE A 65 -2.55 -12.30 -12.57
N GLY A 66 -3.88 -12.18 -12.63
CA GLY A 66 -4.69 -13.13 -13.40
C GLY A 66 -4.47 -13.08 -14.91
N GLU A 67 -4.24 -11.90 -15.48
CA GLU A 67 -3.89 -11.76 -16.91
C GLU A 67 -2.48 -12.25 -17.24
N TRP A 68 -1.74 -12.72 -16.24
CA TRP A 68 -0.48 -13.41 -16.41
C TRP A 68 -0.66 -14.92 -16.51
N ASP A 69 -1.87 -15.49 -16.54
CA ASP A 69 -2.01 -16.94 -16.61
C ASP A 69 -1.74 -17.48 -18.03
N PRO A 70 -0.61 -18.17 -18.29
CA PRO A 70 -0.27 -18.59 -19.65
C PRO A 70 -0.95 -19.91 -20.05
N ASP A 71 -1.39 -20.68 -19.06
CA ASP A 71 -1.83 -22.07 -19.23
C ASP A 71 -3.32 -22.21 -18.86
N ASN A 72 -4.05 -21.10 -18.75
CA ASN A 72 -5.47 -21.04 -18.39
C ASN A 72 -5.80 -21.77 -17.06
N ARG A 73 -4.86 -21.78 -16.10
CA ARG A 73 -5.03 -22.31 -14.74
C ARG A 73 -6.24 -21.71 -14.02
N LEU A 74 -6.56 -20.45 -14.29
CA LEU A 74 -7.66 -19.75 -13.65
C LEU A 74 -9.04 -20.29 -14.04
N GLY A 75 -9.12 -21.10 -15.10
CA GLY A 75 -10.36 -21.78 -15.48
C GLY A 75 -10.88 -22.71 -14.39
N SER A 76 -10.01 -23.31 -13.57
CA SER A 76 -10.44 -24.17 -12.45
C SER A 76 -10.82 -23.41 -11.19
N VAL A 77 -10.60 -22.09 -11.15
CA VAL A 77 -10.89 -21.27 -9.97
C VAL A 77 -12.34 -20.83 -10.01
N LYS A 78 -13.13 -21.37 -9.08
CA LYS A 78 -14.57 -21.09 -8.98
C LYS A 78 -14.84 -19.60 -8.84
N CYS A 79 -15.88 -19.15 -9.54
CA CYS A 79 -16.41 -17.79 -9.45
C CYS A 79 -15.37 -16.69 -9.70
N LEU A 80 -14.25 -16.97 -10.37
CA LEU A 80 -13.19 -15.98 -10.59
C LEU A 80 -13.41 -15.16 -11.87
N SER A 81 -14.09 -15.74 -12.86
CA SER A 81 -14.46 -15.04 -14.08
C SER A 81 -15.81 -15.56 -14.59
N LYS A 82 -16.52 -14.72 -15.35
CA LYS A 82 -17.73 -15.15 -16.08
C LYS A 82 -17.51 -16.29 -17.08
N TYR A 83 -16.26 -16.58 -17.43
CA TYR A 83 -15.91 -17.64 -18.38
C TYR A 83 -15.80 -19.01 -17.70
N GLY A 84 -15.55 -19.05 -16.38
CA GLY A 84 -15.33 -20.28 -15.63
C GLY A 84 -14.30 -21.18 -16.30
N ASP A 85 -14.64 -22.46 -16.49
CA ASP A 85 -13.82 -23.46 -17.18
C ASP A 85 -13.41 -23.06 -18.63
N ASN A 86 -14.10 -22.09 -19.24
CA ASN A 86 -13.77 -21.57 -20.57
C ASN A 86 -12.84 -20.34 -20.53
N TRP A 87 -12.22 -20.06 -19.39
CA TRP A 87 -11.20 -19.02 -19.27
C TRP A 87 -10.11 -19.22 -20.33
N ASP A 88 -9.91 -18.20 -21.16
CA ASP A 88 -8.86 -18.18 -22.18
C ASP A 88 -8.12 -16.85 -22.18
N ASN A 89 -6.91 -16.88 -21.64
CA ASN A 89 -6.03 -15.73 -21.56
C ASN A 89 -5.15 -15.56 -22.80
N ALA A 90 -5.18 -16.49 -23.77
CA ALA A 90 -4.28 -16.47 -24.93
C ALA A 90 -4.30 -15.15 -25.71
N SER A 91 -5.48 -14.53 -25.84
CA SER A 91 -5.66 -13.24 -26.54
C SER A 91 -5.07 -12.03 -25.78
N HIS A 92 -4.82 -12.17 -24.48
CA HIS A 92 -4.29 -11.12 -23.62
C HIS A 92 -2.77 -11.23 -23.44
N LEU A 93 -2.15 -12.32 -23.89
CA LEU A 93 -0.74 -12.61 -23.66
C LEU A 93 0.14 -12.13 -24.82
N ASP A 94 0.78 -10.99 -24.63
CA ASP A 94 1.99 -10.65 -25.38
C ASP A 94 3.20 -11.17 -24.61
N LYS A 95 3.78 -12.29 -25.06
CA LYS A 95 4.88 -12.97 -24.36
C LYS A 95 6.16 -12.14 -24.31
N GLU A 96 6.44 -11.34 -25.35
CA GLU A 96 7.64 -10.52 -25.39
C GLU A 96 7.50 -9.35 -24.41
N GLU A 97 6.34 -8.70 -24.42
CA GLU A 97 6.04 -7.60 -23.51
C GLU A 97 5.98 -8.06 -22.06
N MET A 98 5.35 -9.21 -21.81
CA MET A 98 5.31 -9.86 -20.50
C MET A 98 6.72 -10.10 -19.96
N GLN A 99 7.64 -10.65 -20.75
CA GLN A 99 9.00 -10.88 -20.29
C GLN A 99 9.70 -9.58 -19.86
N LYS A 100 9.51 -8.48 -20.61
CA LYS A 100 10.05 -7.16 -20.23
C LYS A 100 9.46 -6.68 -18.90
N CYS A 101 8.16 -6.89 -18.66
CA CYS A 101 7.51 -6.54 -17.40
C CYS A 101 8.06 -7.38 -16.23
N ILE A 102 8.28 -8.70 -16.41
CA ILE A 102 8.91 -9.58 -15.40
C ILE A 102 10.29 -9.06 -15.03
N ASP A 103 11.11 -8.75 -16.04
CA ASP A 103 12.47 -8.27 -15.85
C ASP A 103 12.47 -6.92 -15.12
N ALA A 104 11.56 -6.01 -15.48
CA ALA A 104 11.40 -4.71 -14.82
C ALA A 104 10.99 -4.87 -13.34
N VAL A 105 10.02 -5.74 -13.04
CA VAL A 105 9.59 -6.04 -11.67
C VAL A 105 10.76 -6.64 -10.87
N ASN A 106 11.38 -7.71 -11.37
CA ASN A 106 12.45 -8.41 -10.66
C ASN A 106 13.67 -7.52 -10.39
N SER A 107 14.07 -6.69 -11.36
CA SER A 107 15.22 -5.78 -11.21
C SER A 107 14.95 -4.55 -10.35
N SER A 108 13.69 -4.22 -10.09
CA SER A 108 13.34 -3.04 -9.29
C SER A 108 13.64 -3.23 -7.80
N GLU A 109 14.29 -2.25 -7.16
CA GLU A 109 14.41 -2.21 -5.69
C GLU A 109 13.24 -1.47 -5.01
N TYR A 110 12.41 -0.79 -5.81
CA TYR A 110 11.42 0.18 -5.35
C TYR A 110 9.97 -0.24 -5.60
N ILE A 111 9.73 -1.29 -6.38
CA ILE A 111 8.42 -1.93 -6.51
C ILE A 111 8.31 -3.01 -5.42
N ASP A 112 7.42 -2.76 -4.46
CA ASP A 112 7.06 -3.72 -3.41
C ASP A 112 5.72 -4.36 -3.80
N LEU A 113 5.72 -5.65 -4.13
CA LEU A 113 4.50 -6.31 -4.60
C LEU A 113 3.66 -6.77 -3.42
N ASN A 114 2.38 -6.38 -3.45
CA ASN A 114 1.39 -6.73 -2.47
C ASN A 114 0.34 -7.62 -3.13
N LEU A 115 -0.24 -8.56 -2.38
CA LEU A 115 -1.36 -9.34 -2.85
C LEU A 115 -2.56 -8.40 -3.12
N HIS A 116 -3.12 -8.46 -4.33
CA HIS A 116 -4.35 -7.73 -4.71
C HIS A 116 -5.31 -8.59 -5.54
N GLY A 117 -5.19 -9.91 -5.41
CA GLY A 117 -6.07 -10.88 -6.06
C GLY A 117 -5.60 -11.32 -7.45
N LEU A 118 -6.47 -12.09 -8.09
CA LEU A 118 -6.31 -12.68 -9.40
C LEU A 118 -6.98 -11.81 -10.47
N LEU A 119 -8.26 -11.44 -10.34
CA LEU A 119 -8.98 -10.66 -11.36
C LEU A 119 -9.89 -9.54 -10.81
N HIS A 120 -9.75 -9.20 -9.52
CA HIS A 120 -10.49 -8.13 -8.84
C HIS A 120 -12.03 -8.33 -8.77
N GLY A 121 -12.53 -9.52 -9.11
CA GLY A 121 -13.95 -9.83 -9.23
C GLY A 121 -14.31 -11.19 -8.63
N TYR A 122 -15.54 -11.29 -8.14
CA TYR A 122 -16.20 -12.56 -7.85
C TYR A 122 -17.46 -12.66 -8.72
N TYR A 123 -17.69 -13.83 -9.29
CA TYR A 123 -18.71 -14.09 -10.30
C TYR A 123 -19.51 -15.31 -9.87
N ALA A 124 -20.52 -15.10 -9.03
CA ALA A 124 -21.41 -16.19 -8.61
C ALA A 124 -22.05 -16.87 -9.84
N ASP A 125 -22.32 -18.17 -9.73
CA ASP A 125 -22.91 -18.96 -10.82
C ASP A 125 -24.18 -18.28 -11.38
N GLY A 126 -24.11 -17.85 -12.64
CA GLY A 126 -25.23 -17.25 -13.36
C GLY A 126 -25.46 -15.75 -13.10
N THR A 127 -24.53 -15.03 -12.45
CA THR A 127 -24.61 -13.57 -12.31
C THR A 127 -23.59 -12.87 -13.21
N ASP A 128 -24.06 -11.94 -14.04
CA ASP A 128 -23.20 -11.00 -14.79
C ASP A 128 -22.70 -9.83 -13.92
N ASN A 129 -22.84 -9.96 -12.59
CA ASN A 129 -22.74 -8.83 -11.67
C ASN A 129 -21.31 -8.67 -11.14
N THR A 130 -20.70 -7.52 -11.41
CA THR A 130 -19.28 -7.23 -11.13
C THR A 130 -19.07 -6.41 -9.85
N ASP A 131 -20.10 -6.26 -9.02
CA ASP A 131 -20.05 -5.50 -7.75
C ASP A 131 -19.44 -6.30 -6.59
N GLU A 132 -18.84 -7.44 -6.92
CA GLU A 132 -18.24 -8.42 -6.02
C GLU A 132 -16.72 -8.44 -6.26
N SER A 133 -15.95 -8.81 -5.24
CA SER A 133 -14.49 -8.80 -5.23
C SER A 133 -13.95 -10.20 -4.98
N ASP A 134 -12.72 -10.49 -5.42
CA ASP A 134 -12.08 -11.83 -5.34
C ASP A 134 -12.30 -12.60 -4.02
N PHE A 135 -12.35 -11.90 -2.90
CA PHE A 135 -12.41 -12.49 -1.56
C PHE A 135 -13.75 -12.25 -0.85
N TYR A 136 -14.58 -11.36 -1.38
CA TYR A 136 -15.83 -10.93 -0.76
C TYR A 136 -16.88 -10.58 -1.79
N TYR A 137 -18.12 -10.98 -1.54
CA TYR A 137 -19.28 -10.66 -2.36
C TYR A 137 -20.39 -10.03 -1.52
N ARG A 138 -21.47 -9.56 -2.16
CA ARG A 138 -22.55 -8.89 -1.44
C ARG A 138 -23.90 -9.58 -1.62
N VAL A 139 -24.54 -9.92 -0.49
CA VAL A 139 -25.91 -10.42 -0.44
C VAL A 139 -26.74 -9.42 0.37
N ASN A 140 -27.79 -8.85 -0.22
CA ASN A 140 -28.63 -7.84 0.44
C ASN A 140 -27.85 -6.69 1.10
N LYS A 141 -26.78 -6.23 0.43
CA LYS A 141 -25.79 -5.22 0.90
C LYS A 141 -24.82 -5.67 1.99
N GLU A 142 -25.02 -6.84 2.59
CA GLU A 142 -24.06 -7.41 3.53
C GLU A 142 -22.84 -7.96 2.80
N LEU A 143 -21.65 -7.67 3.33
CA LEU A 143 -20.40 -8.16 2.78
C LEU A 143 -20.14 -9.59 3.28
N ILE A 144 -20.13 -10.57 2.40
CA ILE A 144 -19.93 -11.98 2.76
C ILE A 144 -18.56 -12.41 2.25
N MET A 145 -17.76 -12.99 3.15
CA MET A 145 -16.48 -13.59 2.77
C MET A 145 -16.73 -14.83 1.91
N VAL A 146 -15.95 -14.99 0.85
CA VAL A 146 -15.93 -16.23 0.10
C VAL A 146 -15.49 -17.39 1.01
N SER A 147 -15.89 -18.63 0.70
CA SER A 147 -15.53 -19.78 1.54
C SER A 147 -14.01 -19.91 1.71
N GLU A 148 -13.57 -20.37 2.89
CA GLU A 148 -12.14 -20.51 3.21
C GLU A 148 -11.41 -21.37 2.18
N ASP A 149 -11.99 -22.50 1.77
CA ASP A 149 -11.39 -23.40 0.77
C ASP A 149 -11.14 -22.69 -0.56
N GLU A 150 -12.10 -21.88 -1.03
CA GLU A 150 -11.91 -21.15 -2.28
C GLU A 150 -10.94 -19.98 -2.12
N ILE A 151 -10.89 -19.32 -0.95
CA ILE A 151 -9.88 -18.28 -0.69
C ILE A 151 -8.49 -18.89 -0.73
N ARG A 152 -8.28 -20.03 -0.06
CA ARG A 152 -7.01 -20.75 -0.10
C ARG A 152 -6.63 -21.13 -1.53
N HIS A 153 -7.58 -21.65 -2.31
CA HIS A 153 -7.33 -21.97 -3.71
C HIS A 153 -6.92 -20.74 -4.55
N ARG A 154 -7.57 -19.58 -4.32
CA ARG A 154 -7.18 -18.32 -4.99
C ARG A 154 -5.77 -17.87 -4.59
N LEU A 155 -5.42 -17.97 -3.31
CA LEU A 155 -4.08 -17.64 -2.82
C LEU A 155 -3.02 -18.59 -3.41
N GLU A 156 -3.27 -19.89 -3.41
CA GLU A 156 -2.40 -20.89 -4.05
C GLU A 156 -2.15 -20.56 -5.53
N CYS A 157 -3.20 -20.28 -6.30
CA CYS A 157 -3.06 -19.88 -7.70
C CYS A 157 -2.25 -18.59 -7.87
N PHE A 158 -2.43 -17.60 -6.99
CA PHE A 158 -1.66 -16.35 -7.02
C PHE A 158 -0.17 -16.61 -6.84
N PHE A 159 0.21 -17.38 -5.81
CA PHE A 159 1.61 -17.69 -5.52
C PHE A 159 2.21 -18.65 -6.55
N ASP A 160 1.44 -19.59 -7.10
CA ASP A 160 1.88 -20.47 -8.18
C ASP A 160 2.21 -19.71 -9.45
N LEU A 161 1.43 -18.68 -9.79
CA LEU A 161 1.73 -17.80 -10.92
C LEU A 161 3.00 -16.97 -10.69
N LEU A 162 3.18 -16.40 -9.49
CA LEU A 162 4.44 -15.73 -9.14
C LEU A 162 5.66 -16.66 -9.28
N ASN A 163 5.53 -17.90 -8.78
CA ASN A 163 6.57 -18.93 -8.85
C ASN A 163 6.85 -19.34 -10.30
N TYR A 164 5.81 -19.52 -11.12
CA TYR A 164 5.93 -19.85 -12.55
C TYR A 164 6.79 -18.81 -13.28
N TYR A 165 6.55 -17.53 -13.02
CA TYR A 165 7.32 -16.43 -13.62
C TYR A 165 8.63 -16.11 -12.92
N LYS A 166 8.97 -16.83 -11.84
CA LYS A 166 10.15 -16.58 -11.02
C LYS A 166 10.20 -15.12 -10.55
N ILE A 167 9.04 -14.57 -10.18
CA ILE A 167 8.96 -13.24 -9.58
C ILE A 167 9.48 -13.38 -8.15
N ASN A 168 10.74 -12.99 -7.95
CA ASN A 168 11.48 -13.19 -6.69
C ASN A 168 11.25 -12.00 -5.74
N LYS A 169 10.00 -11.58 -5.61
CA LYS A 169 9.58 -10.55 -4.64
C LYS A 169 8.95 -11.23 -3.45
N LYS A 170 9.27 -10.70 -2.26
CA LYS A 170 8.57 -11.08 -1.05
C LYS A 170 7.18 -10.45 -1.10
N ILE A 171 6.14 -11.25 -0.95
CA ILE A 171 4.78 -10.76 -0.77
C ILE A 171 4.46 -10.89 0.72
N ASP A 172 4.45 -9.77 1.44
CA ASP A 172 4.13 -9.76 2.88
C ASP A 172 3.02 -8.77 3.24
N SER A 173 2.36 -8.22 2.22
CA SER A 173 1.34 -7.20 2.36
C SER A 173 0.14 -7.53 1.48
N PHE A 174 -1.05 -7.24 1.98
CA PHE A 174 -2.33 -7.43 1.28
C PHE A 174 -3.05 -6.09 1.14
N ILE A 175 -3.53 -5.80 -0.07
CA ILE A 175 -4.44 -4.71 -0.35
C ILE A 175 -5.76 -5.33 -0.79
N PRO A 176 -6.86 -5.22 -0.03
CA PRO A 176 -8.12 -5.84 -0.40
C PRO A 176 -8.68 -5.23 -1.69
N PRO A 177 -9.00 -6.03 -2.73
CA PRO A 177 -9.68 -5.57 -3.94
C PRO A 177 -10.97 -4.84 -3.59
N THR A 178 -11.28 -3.75 -4.29
CA THR A 178 -12.44 -2.86 -4.03
C THR A 178 -12.53 -2.31 -2.59
N PHE A 179 -11.50 -2.48 -1.75
CA PHE A 179 -11.53 -2.23 -0.30
C PHE A 179 -12.61 -3.03 0.44
N SER A 180 -13.06 -4.13 -0.15
CA SER A 180 -13.94 -5.09 0.49
C SER A 180 -13.14 -5.89 1.51
N TYR A 181 -13.31 -5.53 2.78
CA TYR A 181 -12.57 -6.14 3.87
C TYR A 181 -13.38 -6.14 5.15
N ARG A 182 -13.41 -7.28 5.84
CA ARG A 182 -13.91 -7.38 7.20
C ARG A 182 -12.78 -7.76 8.15
N PHE A 183 -12.62 -6.97 9.19
CA PHE A 183 -11.64 -7.17 10.24
C PHE A 183 -11.85 -8.55 10.90
N ASN A 184 -10.76 -9.28 11.15
CA ASN A 184 -10.74 -10.64 11.72
C ASN A 184 -11.38 -11.77 10.90
N GLU A 185 -11.63 -11.57 9.60
CA GLU A 185 -12.06 -12.65 8.70
C GLU A 185 -10.88 -13.21 7.89
N ILE A 186 -10.62 -12.70 6.68
CA ILE A 186 -9.55 -13.23 5.82
C ILE A 186 -8.17 -13.15 6.48
N SER A 187 -7.96 -12.22 7.42
CA SER A 187 -6.72 -12.11 8.20
C SER A 187 -6.35 -13.35 9.01
N LYS A 188 -7.27 -14.31 9.20
CA LYS A 188 -6.96 -15.62 9.78
C LYS A 188 -6.15 -16.52 8.84
N LEU A 189 -6.27 -16.30 7.53
CA LEU A 189 -5.69 -17.15 6.48
C LEU A 189 -4.39 -16.58 5.94
N LEU A 190 -4.33 -15.25 5.82
CA LEU A 190 -3.20 -14.52 5.25
C LEU A 190 -1.82 -14.81 5.89
N PRO A 191 -1.68 -15.07 7.21
CA PRO A 191 -0.39 -15.38 7.83
C PRO A 191 0.22 -16.69 7.34
N ASP A 192 -0.61 -17.67 6.95
CA ASP A 192 -0.17 -18.95 6.36
C ASP A 192 0.62 -18.73 5.05
N TYR A 193 0.40 -17.58 4.40
CA TYR A 193 1.05 -17.16 3.15
C TYR A 193 2.14 -16.09 3.37
N GLY A 194 2.53 -15.85 4.62
CA GLY A 194 3.60 -14.90 4.96
C GLY A 194 3.18 -13.43 4.94
N ILE A 195 1.89 -13.14 4.80
CA ILE A 195 1.35 -11.78 4.88
C ILE A 195 1.36 -11.29 6.33
N LYS A 196 1.86 -10.07 6.52
CA LYS A 196 2.04 -9.38 7.80
C LYS A 196 1.27 -8.07 7.88
N TYR A 197 0.98 -7.45 6.74
CA TYR A 197 0.39 -6.13 6.67
C TYR A 197 -0.87 -6.12 5.81
N VAL A 198 -1.87 -5.35 6.21
CA VAL A 198 -3.04 -5.03 5.40
C VAL A 198 -3.14 -3.52 5.26
N SER A 199 -3.30 -3.02 4.03
CA SER A 199 -3.61 -1.61 3.79
C SER A 199 -5.04 -1.50 3.25
N THR A 200 -5.92 -0.91 4.05
CA THR A 200 -7.33 -0.73 3.69
C THR A 200 -7.87 0.56 4.29
N ILE A 201 -8.97 1.06 3.75
CA ILE A 201 -9.59 2.30 4.21
C ILE A 201 -10.47 1.99 5.42
N PHE A 202 -10.07 2.44 6.62
CA PHE A 202 -10.76 2.10 7.87
C PHE A 202 -12.22 2.57 7.90
N ARG A 203 -12.53 3.70 7.23
CA ARG A 203 -13.90 4.24 7.19
C ARG A 203 -14.90 3.33 6.45
N THR A 204 -14.42 2.48 5.54
CA THR A 204 -15.26 1.57 4.74
C THR A 204 -15.07 0.11 5.11
N MET A 205 -14.04 -0.20 5.91
CA MET A 205 -13.81 -1.52 6.49
C MET A 205 -14.98 -1.91 7.40
N VAL A 206 -15.38 -3.17 7.33
CA VAL A 206 -16.38 -3.73 8.26
C VAL A 206 -15.64 -4.24 9.51
N TYR A 207 -16.06 -3.80 10.69
CA TYR A 207 -15.51 -4.24 11.98
C TYR A 207 -16.55 -4.11 13.08
N ASP A 208 -16.37 -4.87 14.16
CA ASP A 208 -17.14 -4.73 15.39
C ASP A 208 -16.34 -3.94 16.43
N GLY A 209 -17.03 -3.19 17.29
CA GLY A 209 -16.42 -2.47 18.42
C GLY A 209 -15.96 -1.05 18.10
N GLU A 210 -14.86 -0.62 18.73
CA GLU A 210 -14.40 0.77 18.68
C GLU A 210 -13.84 1.15 17.30
N PRO A 211 -14.06 2.40 16.84
CA PRO A 211 -13.52 2.89 15.58
C PRO A 211 -12.00 2.78 15.50
N LYS A 212 -11.52 2.27 14.37
CA LYS A 212 -10.10 2.22 14.04
C LYS A 212 -9.67 3.57 13.44
N THR A 213 -8.46 4.05 13.75
CA THR A 213 -8.05 5.44 13.41
C THR A 213 -6.79 5.60 12.58
N ILE A 214 -5.73 4.82 12.82
CA ILE A 214 -4.43 4.96 12.13
C ILE A 214 -3.84 3.59 11.82
N ILE A 215 -3.74 2.76 12.84
CA ILE A 215 -3.14 1.43 12.77
C ILE A 215 -3.84 0.54 13.79
N ASP A 216 -4.01 -0.73 13.45
CA ASP A 216 -4.43 -1.80 14.33
C ASP A 216 -3.40 -2.93 14.27
N ILE A 217 -3.08 -3.51 15.42
CA ILE A 217 -2.03 -4.53 15.59
C ILE A 217 -2.59 -5.83 16.19
N GLU A 218 -3.90 -5.90 16.43
CA GLU A 218 -4.57 -7.01 17.12
C GLU A 218 -5.35 -7.91 16.15
N GLU A 219 -4.95 -7.97 14.88
CA GLU A 219 -5.71 -8.67 13.84
C GLU A 219 -5.07 -10.01 13.45
N ASN A 220 -5.20 -11.04 14.28
CA ASN A 220 -4.69 -12.40 14.00
C ASN A 220 -3.18 -12.44 13.65
N GLY A 221 -2.38 -11.55 14.27
CA GLY A 221 -0.95 -11.43 13.98
C GLY A 221 -0.61 -10.59 12.74
N ILE A 222 -1.61 -9.94 12.14
CA ILE A 222 -1.46 -8.97 11.05
C ILE A 222 -1.64 -7.57 11.60
N ILE A 223 -0.94 -6.64 10.97
CA ILE A 223 -1.05 -5.22 11.23
C ILE A 223 -1.83 -4.58 10.11
N THR A 224 -2.91 -3.90 10.46
CA THR A 224 -3.79 -3.24 9.49
C THR A 224 -3.57 -1.74 9.62
N VAL A 225 -3.19 -1.11 8.51
CA VAL A 225 -2.92 0.33 8.45
C VAL A 225 -4.03 1.05 7.68
N ASP A 226 -4.43 2.20 8.20
CA ASP A 226 -5.40 3.04 7.51
C ASP A 226 -4.79 3.59 6.23
N ARG A 227 -5.46 3.26 5.14
CA ARG A 227 -5.27 3.88 3.85
C ARG A 227 -6.18 5.08 3.78
N ASN A 228 -5.59 6.27 3.65
CA ASN A 228 -6.38 7.47 3.47
C ASN A 228 -7.31 7.33 2.27
N ASN A 229 -8.31 8.21 2.24
CA ASN A 229 -9.23 8.28 1.12
C ASN A 229 -8.47 8.57 -0.18
N ASN A 230 -8.85 7.89 -1.26
CA ASN A 230 -8.32 8.18 -2.58
C ASN A 230 -8.64 9.64 -2.95
N LEU A 231 -7.60 10.45 -3.06
CA LEU A 231 -7.71 11.87 -3.44
C LEU A 231 -7.83 12.03 -4.96
N ILE A 232 -7.46 10.99 -5.71
CA ILE A 232 -7.51 10.93 -7.16
C ILE A 232 -8.49 9.80 -7.55
N PRO A 233 -9.40 10.03 -8.51
CA PRO A 233 -10.25 8.97 -9.05
C PRO A 233 -9.42 7.79 -9.58
N TRP A 234 -9.91 6.56 -9.37
CA TRP A 234 -9.18 5.34 -9.72
C TRP A 234 -8.83 5.22 -11.21
N ASN A 235 -9.67 5.77 -12.09
CA ASN A 235 -9.51 5.73 -13.54
C ASN A 235 -8.83 6.99 -14.12
N ALA A 236 -8.34 7.90 -13.28
CA ALA A 236 -7.67 9.10 -13.76
C ALA A 236 -6.23 8.76 -14.21
N TYR A 237 -5.83 9.32 -15.35
CA TYR A 237 -4.50 9.24 -15.94
C TYR A 237 -4.06 10.63 -16.40
N ASN A 238 -2.78 10.78 -16.78
CA ASN A 238 -2.17 12.10 -17.03
C ASN A 238 -2.36 13.05 -15.83
N CYS A 239 -2.37 12.52 -14.60
CA CYS A 239 -2.82 13.29 -13.45
C CYS A 239 -1.93 14.51 -13.20
N ASP A 240 -2.58 15.58 -12.76
CA ASP A 240 -1.91 16.69 -12.10
C ASP A 240 -2.05 16.52 -10.59
N PHE A 241 -0.96 16.79 -9.88
CA PHE A 241 -0.90 16.71 -8.42
C PHE A 241 -0.89 18.12 -7.78
N SER A 242 -0.94 19.19 -8.59
CA SER A 242 -0.83 20.58 -8.12
C SER A 242 -1.93 21.01 -7.15
N ASP A 243 -3.14 20.48 -7.35
CA ASP A 243 -4.36 20.92 -6.64
C ASP A 243 -4.67 20.05 -5.42
N LEU A 244 -3.83 19.04 -5.16
CA LEU A 244 -3.99 18.15 -4.02
C LEU A 244 -3.53 18.85 -2.72
N PRO A 245 -4.15 18.54 -1.58
CA PRO A 245 -3.73 19.07 -0.28
C PRO A 245 -2.29 18.64 0.05
N THR A 246 -1.48 19.54 0.62
CA THR A 246 -0.06 19.26 0.93
C THR A 246 0.20 18.83 2.37
N ASP A 247 -0.84 18.73 3.19
CA ASP A 247 -0.80 18.26 4.58
C ASP A 247 -1.14 16.76 4.71
N VAL A 248 -1.03 16.02 3.60
CA VAL A 248 -1.34 14.58 3.56
C VAL A 248 -0.28 13.76 4.28
N THR A 249 -0.75 12.89 5.17
CA THR A 249 0.06 11.95 5.97
C THR A 249 -0.63 10.59 6.06
N GLY A 250 0.05 9.54 6.49
CA GLY A 250 -0.45 8.15 6.46
C GLY A 250 -0.15 7.45 5.14
N VAL A 251 -0.96 6.46 4.79
CA VAL A 251 -0.85 5.78 3.49
C VAL A 251 -1.70 6.52 2.45
N PHE A 252 -1.03 7.15 1.48
CA PHE A 252 -1.63 7.75 0.30
C PHE A 252 -2.09 6.65 -0.66
N GLY A 253 -3.41 6.46 -0.74
CA GLY A 253 -4.03 5.56 -1.69
C GLY A 253 -4.17 6.16 -3.09
N ALA A 254 -3.74 5.40 -4.10
CA ALA A 254 -3.89 5.70 -5.51
C ALA A 254 -4.01 4.41 -6.33
N HIS A 255 -4.27 4.56 -7.62
CA HIS A 255 -4.32 3.44 -8.57
C HIS A 255 -3.21 3.62 -9.60
N TRP A 256 -2.75 2.53 -10.18
CA TRP A 256 -1.68 2.54 -11.16
C TRP A 256 -1.81 3.63 -12.25
N PRO A 257 -2.97 3.83 -12.92
CA PRO A 257 -3.11 4.87 -13.96
C PRO A 257 -2.87 6.28 -13.46
N ASN A 258 -3.02 6.57 -12.16
CA ASN A 258 -2.80 7.91 -11.61
C ASN A 258 -1.37 8.41 -11.81
N PHE A 259 -0.42 7.49 -11.98
CA PHE A 259 1.01 7.79 -12.20
C PHE A 259 1.44 7.63 -13.65
N LEU A 260 0.52 7.38 -14.57
CA LEU A 260 0.81 7.03 -15.94
C LEU A 260 0.28 8.06 -16.91
N HIS A 261 0.98 8.18 -18.03
CA HIS A 261 0.56 8.94 -19.17
C HIS A 261 -0.09 8.03 -20.23
N VAL A 262 -1.06 8.54 -21.00
CA VAL A 262 -1.73 7.79 -22.09
C VAL A 262 -0.74 7.32 -23.16
N ASP A 263 0.29 8.13 -23.41
CA ASP A 263 1.50 7.78 -24.16
C ASP A 263 2.58 7.33 -23.17
N PRO A 264 2.96 6.03 -23.11
CA PRO A 264 3.92 5.52 -22.15
C PRO A 264 5.31 6.18 -22.21
N ASP A 265 5.70 6.73 -23.37
CA ASP A 265 6.98 7.45 -23.52
C ASP A 265 7.02 8.76 -22.71
N LYS A 266 5.87 9.22 -22.23
CA LYS A 266 5.72 10.44 -21.42
C LYS A 266 5.38 10.16 -19.97
N ASN A 267 5.46 8.90 -19.52
CA ASN A 267 5.23 8.56 -18.11
C ASN A 267 6.09 9.43 -17.16
N SER A 268 7.32 9.77 -17.56
CA SER A 268 8.21 10.64 -16.78
C SER A 268 7.61 12.01 -16.45
N GLU A 269 6.76 12.58 -17.32
CA GLU A 269 6.10 13.86 -17.08
C GLU A 269 5.13 13.78 -15.88
N VAL A 270 4.41 12.67 -15.75
CA VAL A 270 3.49 12.44 -14.62
C VAL A 270 4.27 12.11 -13.35
N ILE A 271 5.33 11.30 -13.47
CA ILE A 271 6.21 10.98 -12.33
C ILE A 271 6.88 12.22 -11.77
N GLU A 272 7.33 13.17 -12.60
CA GLU A 272 7.92 14.42 -12.13
C GLU A 272 6.95 15.22 -11.26
N LYS A 273 5.70 15.38 -11.71
CA LYS A 273 4.65 16.06 -10.93
C LYS A 273 4.36 15.36 -9.60
N ALA A 274 4.27 14.03 -9.62
CA ALA A 274 4.04 13.24 -8.42
C ALA A 274 5.20 13.41 -7.41
N VAL A 275 6.45 13.30 -7.87
CA VAL A 275 7.65 13.48 -7.03
C VAL A 275 7.67 14.87 -6.41
N ASP A 276 7.41 15.92 -7.20
CA ASP A 276 7.35 17.29 -6.71
C ASP A 276 6.28 17.48 -5.65
N TYR A 277 5.10 16.87 -5.84
CA TYR A 277 4.03 16.90 -4.86
C TYR A 277 4.42 16.21 -3.55
N PHE A 278 4.92 14.97 -3.58
CA PHE A 278 5.29 14.25 -2.35
C PHE A 278 6.46 14.92 -1.62
N ASN A 279 7.41 15.51 -2.35
CA ASN A 279 8.47 16.32 -1.77
C ASN A 279 7.96 17.63 -1.16
N LYS A 280 6.86 18.21 -1.64
CA LYS A 280 6.20 19.34 -0.97
C LYS A 280 5.53 18.88 0.33
N CYS A 281 4.81 17.75 0.30
CA CYS A 281 4.19 17.18 1.50
C CYS A 281 5.22 16.86 2.60
N SER A 282 6.41 16.36 2.21
CA SER A 282 7.47 16.02 3.16
C SER A 282 8.08 17.23 3.87
N ARG A 283 7.88 18.46 3.35
CA ARG A 283 8.32 19.72 3.98
C ARG A 283 7.38 20.20 5.09
N SER A 284 6.24 19.54 5.29
CA SER A 284 5.32 19.87 6.37
C SER A 284 5.86 19.35 7.71
N PHE A 285 5.92 20.23 8.72
CA PHE A 285 6.27 19.82 10.09
C PHE A 285 5.27 18.76 10.58
N GLY A 286 5.79 17.62 11.04
CA GLY A 286 4.97 16.46 11.41
C GLY A 286 4.76 15.43 10.30
N THR A 287 5.45 15.55 9.17
CA THR A 287 5.44 14.54 8.08
C THR A 287 6.85 14.01 7.81
N VAL A 288 6.97 12.71 7.59
CA VAL A 288 8.21 12.06 7.13
C VAL A 288 7.90 11.10 5.98
N LEU A 289 8.66 11.14 4.89
CA LEU A 289 8.48 10.15 3.81
C LEU A 289 8.91 8.78 4.31
N SER A 290 8.05 7.80 4.05
CA SER A 290 8.34 6.41 4.37
C SER A 290 9.40 5.83 3.43
N LYS A 291 10.22 4.91 3.93
CA LYS A 291 11.13 4.09 3.10
C LYS A 291 10.47 2.83 2.53
N GLY A 292 9.33 2.42 3.08
CA GLY A 292 8.59 1.21 2.72
C GLY A 292 7.51 0.89 3.76
N ILE A 293 6.72 -0.18 3.57
CA ILE A 293 5.58 -0.45 4.47
C ILE A 293 6.00 -0.68 5.92
N GLU A 294 7.10 -1.38 6.17
CA GLU A 294 7.63 -1.63 7.53
C GLU A 294 7.97 -0.33 8.26
N PHE A 295 8.63 0.62 7.58
CA PHE A 295 8.88 1.96 8.11
C PHE A 295 7.56 2.66 8.45
N CYS A 296 6.58 2.60 7.53
CA CYS A 296 5.29 3.25 7.70
C CYS A 296 4.56 2.70 8.93
N VAL A 297 4.53 1.38 9.08
CA VAL A 297 3.92 0.70 10.22
C VAL A 297 4.62 1.11 11.51
N ASN A 298 5.94 0.94 11.58
CA ASN A 298 6.71 1.24 12.77
C ASN A 298 6.51 2.70 13.22
N GLN A 299 6.65 3.66 12.30
CA GLN A 299 6.44 5.07 12.62
C GLN A 299 5.00 5.37 13.05
N SER A 300 4.01 4.69 12.46
CA SER A 300 2.59 4.84 12.85
C SER A 300 2.31 4.29 14.25
N VAL A 301 2.97 3.20 14.65
CA VAL A 301 2.89 2.66 16.01
C VAL A 301 3.40 3.70 17.01
N PHE A 302 4.61 4.23 16.82
CA PHE A 302 5.15 5.26 17.72
C PHE A 302 4.27 6.51 17.74
N HIS A 303 3.79 6.98 16.59
CA HIS A 303 2.89 8.13 16.52
C HIS A 303 1.58 7.92 17.30
N LYS A 304 1.03 6.70 17.28
CA LYS A 304 -0.24 6.39 17.96
C LYS A 304 -0.08 6.21 19.47
N TYR A 305 0.99 5.54 19.90
CA TYR A 305 1.10 5.02 21.26
C TYR A 305 2.06 5.79 22.16
N ALA A 306 3.06 6.48 21.60
CA ALA A 306 3.96 7.30 22.39
C ALA A 306 3.29 8.61 22.83
N LYS A 307 3.74 9.15 23.96
CA LYS A 307 3.25 10.43 24.51
C LYS A 307 4.38 11.43 24.57
N ILE A 308 4.09 12.66 24.18
CA ILE A 308 5.02 13.78 24.29
C ILE A 308 4.49 14.72 25.38
N SER A 309 5.36 15.10 26.32
CA SER A 309 5.09 16.14 27.31
C SER A 309 6.27 17.09 27.42
N GLU A 310 6.05 18.26 28.00
CA GLU A 310 7.06 19.30 28.16
C GLU A 310 7.06 19.79 29.60
N HIS A 311 8.24 19.80 30.24
CA HIS A 311 8.42 20.29 31.61
C HIS A 311 9.73 21.06 31.71
N GLU A 312 9.66 22.30 32.20
CA GLU A 312 10.84 23.15 32.45
C GLU A 312 11.78 23.32 31.23
N GLY A 313 11.21 23.36 30.01
CA GLY A 313 11.97 23.49 28.76
C GLY A 313 12.50 22.17 28.19
N VAL A 314 12.31 21.05 28.90
CA VAL A 314 12.72 19.72 28.43
C VAL A 314 11.51 19.00 27.84
N THR A 315 11.66 18.46 26.63
CA THR A 315 10.67 17.59 26.01
C THR A 315 10.89 16.14 26.44
N TYR A 316 9.84 15.47 26.88
CA TYR A 316 9.84 14.06 27.23
C TYR A 316 9.04 13.26 26.21
N ILE A 317 9.61 12.13 25.76
CA ILE A 317 8.89 11.14 24.96
C ILE A 317 8.79 9.85 25.77
N ASP A 318 7.56 9.48 26.13
CA ASP A 318 7.22 8.23 26.83
C ASP A 318 6.67 7.22 25.82
N ILE A 319 7.40 6.10 25.66
CA ILE A 319 7.04 4.97 24.79
C ILE A 319 6.49 3.79 25.61
N GLY A 320 6.15 3.96 26.89
CA GLY A 320 5.60 2.89 27.72
C GLY A 320 4.28 2.30 27.19
N GLY A 321 3.54 3.06 26.38
CA GLY A 321 2.35 2.58 25.67
C GLY A 321 2.61 1.88 24.33
N VAL A 322 3.84 1.95 23.80
CA VAL A 322 4.24 1.27 22.56
C VAL A 322 4.32 -0.25 22.83
N PRO A 323 3.78 -1.12 21.95
CA PRO A 323 3.87 -2.56 22.13
C PRO A 323 5.32 -3.06 22.15
N GLU A 324 5.59 -4.07 22.96
CA GLU A 324 6.94 -4.51 23.32
C GLU A 324 7.81 -4.86 22.11
N GLU A 325 7.21 -5.49 21.10
CA GLU A 325 7.90 -5.88 19.87
C GLU A 325 8.36 -4.69 19.01
N TYR A 326 7.83 -3.48 19.23
CA TYR A 326 8.24 -2.25 18.55
C TYR A 326 9.11 -1.34 19.41
N LYS A 327 9.11 -1.50 20.73
CA LYS A 327 9.79 -0.56 21.64
C LYS A 327 11.27 -0.36 21.33
N ASN A 328 11.96 -1.39 20.81
CA ASN A 328 13.38 -1.31 20.49
C ASN A 328 13.69 -0.81 19.07
N ASN A 329 12.66 -0.51 18.27
CA ASN A 329 12.84 -0.04 16.91
C ASN A 329 13.25 1.43 16.89
N ILE A 330 13.95 1.81 15.82
CA ILE A 330 14.24 3.21 15.53
C ILE A 330 12.95 3.89 15.08
N PHE A 331 12.61 5.02 15.68
CA PHE A 331 11.52 5.89 15.24
C PHE A 331 12.04 7.29 14.95
N TYR A 332 11.21 8.13 14.36
CA TYR A 332 11.62 9.47 13.93
C TYR A 332 10.90 10.54 14.74
N VAL A 333 11.61 11.63 14.97
CA VAL A 333 11.13 12.82 15.69
C VAL A 333 11.51 14.05 14.88
N SER A 334 10.58 14.99 14.73
CA SER A 334 10.83 16.29 14.11
C SER A 334 10.83 17.38 15.16
N SER A 335 11.82 18.27 15.12
CA SER A 335 11.97 19.39 16.04
C SER A 335 12.25 20.69 15.28
N LYS A 336 11.56 21.77 15.66
CA LYS A 336 11.78 23.12 15.10
C LYS A 336 13.10 23.73 15.56
N GLU A 337 13.61 23.27 16.69
CA GLU A 337 14.88 23.67 17.27
C GLU A 337 15.85 22.47 17.26
N PRO A 338 17.16 22.70 17.10
CA PRO A 338 18.15 21.65 17.24
C PRO A 338 18.02 20.90 18.58
N ILE A 339 18.32 19.59 18.57
CA ILE A 339 18.44 18.81 19.82
C ILE A 339 19.89 18.93 20.29
N GLU A 340 20.13 19.59 21.42
CA GLU A 340 21.49 19.75 21.95
C GLU A 340 21.93 18.60 22.85
N SER A 341 21.00 18.09 23.66
CA SER A 341 21.26 16.97 24.55
C SER A 341 20.05 16.06 24.67
N PHE A 342 20.32 14.79 24.96
CA PHE A 342 19.31 13.76 25.10
C PHE A 342 19.72 12.71 26.14
N ILE A 343 18.73 12.13 26.81
CA ILE A 343 18.92 11.06 27.81
C ILE A 343 17.99 9.89 27.46
N GLY A 344 18.47 8.66 27.69
CA GLY A 344 17.66 7.45 27.51
C GLY A 344 17.50 6.98 26.06
N CYS A 345 18.25 7.56 25.12
CA CYS A 345 18.24 7.17 23.72
C CYS A 345 19.58 7.43 23.01
N VAL A 346 19.67 7.01 21.75
CA VAL A 346 20.69 7.47 20.79
C VAL A 346 19.98 8.20 19.66
N VAL A 347 20.46 9.40 19.34
CA VAL A 347 19.90 10.25 18.30
C VAL A 347 20.86 10.35 17.12
N TYR A 348 20.35 10.27 15.90
CA TYR A 348 21.08 10.46 14.66
C TYR A 348 20.38 11.51 13.80
N ASP A 349 21.15 12.40 13.17
CA ASP A 349 20.61 13.28 12.15
C ASP A 349 20.01 12.45 11.00
N TYR A 350 18.80 12.80 10.59
CA TYR A 350 18.13 12.15 9.47
C TYR A 350 17.94 13.09 8.28
N GLU A 351 17.31 14.25 8.52
CA GLU A 351 16.99 15.19 7.45
C GLU A 351 16.90 16.62 8.01
N GLN A 352 17.44 17.59 7.28
CA GLN A 352 17.36 19.02 7.60
C GLN A 352 16.42 19.71 6.61
N LYS A 353 15.45 20.45 7.13
CA LYS A 353 14.43 21.17 6.33
C LYS A 353 14.35 22.63 6.75
N ASP A 354 13.76 23.44 5.88
CA ASP A 354 13.48 24.83 6.21
C ASP A 354 12.52 24.90 7.41
N GLY A 355 13.05 25.33 8.56
CA GLY A 355 12.28 25.55 9.80
C GLY A 355 12.15 24.36 10.75
N PHE A 356 12.71 23.18 10.43
CA PHE A 356 12.83 22.06 11.38
C PHE A 356 13.84 21.00 10.91
N ALA A 357 14.29 20.17 11.86
CA ALA A 357 15.11 18.99 11.60
C ALA A 357 14.32 17.72 11.98
N THR A 358 14.57 16.63 11.27
CA THR A 358 14.11 15.29 11.64
C THR A 358 15.31 14.45 12.08
N TYR A 359 15.12 13.71 13.16
CA TYR A 359 16.12 12.84 13.77
C TYR A 359 15.61 11.41 13.84
N ALA A 360 16.49 10.45 13.67
CA ALA A 360 16.25 9.05 13.97
C ALA A 360 16.62 8.79 15.44
N VAL A 361 15.70 8.22 16.21
CA VAL A 361 15.84 7.97 17.64
C VAL A 361 15.79 6.47 17.89
N LYS A 362 16.85 5.94 18.50
CA LYS A 362 16.90 4.59 19.05
C LYS A 362 16.69 4.66 20.56
N PRO A 363 15.54 4.23 21.09
CA PRO A 363 15.31 4.22 22.53
C PRO A 363 16.23 3.24 23.24
N LEU A 364 16.66 3.62 24.45
CA LEU A 364 17.38 2.78 25.42
C LEU A 364 16.58 2.63 26.73
N MET A 365 15.51 3.42 26.88
CA MET A 365 14.61 3.47 28.02
C MET A 365 13.19 3.81 27.54
N ASP A 366 12.18 3.47 28.33
CA ASP A 366 10.77 3.78 28.01
C ASP A 366 10.47 5.28 28.06
N THR A 367 11.27 6.08 28.76
CA THR A 367 11.13 7.53 28.78
C THR A 367 12.44 8.18 28.40
N MET A 368 12.38 9.07 27.41
CA MET A 368 13.50 9.83 26.88
C MET A 368 13.29 11.31 27.15
N ALA A 369 14.38 12.04 27.38
CA ALA A 369 14.37 13.48 27.57
C ALA A 369 15.23 14.16 26.49
N PHE A 370 14.76 15.31 26.00
CA PHE A 370 15.38 16.09 24.93
C PHE A 370 15.41 17.57 25.34
N ASP A 371 16.57 18.19 25.25
CA ASP A 371 16.76 19.61 25.51
C ASP A 371 16.86 20.39 24.19
N ASN A 372 16.06 21.45 24.08
CA ASN A 372 15.88 22.31 22.91
C ASN A 372 16.14 23.77 23.30
N VAL A 373 16.71 24.58 22.39
CA VAL A 373 17.16 25.96 22.66
C VAL A 373 16.13 27.03 22.30
#